data_AF-A0A8S3WHW5-F1
#
_entry.id   AF-A0A8S3WHW5-F1
#
_cell.length_a   1.000
_cell.length_b   1.000
_cell.length_c   1.000
_cell.angle_alpha   90.00
_cell.angle_beta   90.00
_cell.angle_gamma   90.00
#
_symmetry.space_group_name_H-M   'P 1'
#
loop_
_entity.id
_entity.type
_entity.pdbx_description
1 polymer ?
#
loop_
_entity_poly.entity_id
_entity_poly.type
_entity_poly.pdbx_seq_one_letter_code
_entity_poly.pdbx_strand_id
1 'polypeptide(L)'
;MLTTLDQPEMIEVTNRCGRKRKKPKEIARYNSFMSGIDRADQMISYYSCPRKTIRWYKKVIFHMLDVAAWNAFFLFKKYVIKNNVKKYGYVEYRDNLIRSFTKLGDVVGKDLVSVDA
;
A
#
# COMPACT_ATOMS: atom_id res chain seq x y z
N MET A 1 18.03 8.70 -20.59
CA MET A 1 16.57 8.52 -20.67
C MET A 1 16.14 8.95 -22.05
N LEU A 2 15.11 8.31 -22.59
CA LEU A 2 14.49 8.75 -23.84
C LEU A 2 13.13 9.33 -23.45
N THR A 3 12.84 10.55 -23.88
CA THR A 3 11.52 11.18 -23.73
C THR A 3 11.05 11.67 -25.10
N THR A 4 9.74 11.65 -25.30
CA THR A 4 9.09 12.23 -26.49
C THR A 4 8.33 13.53 -26.20
N LEU A 5 8.17 13.90 -24.93
CA LEU A 5 7.32 15.01 -24.48
C LEU A 5 8.07 16.27 -24.05
N ASP A 6 9.29 16.15 -23.55
CA ASP A 6 10.04 17.27 -23.00
C ASP A 6 11.17 17.67 -23.95
N GLN A 7 11.43 18.97 -24.07
CA GLN A 7 12.61 19.50 -24.73
C GLN A 7 13.85 19.33 -23.82
N PRO A 8 15.07 19.31 -24.37
CA PRO A 8 16.31 19.18 -23.60
C PRO A 8 16.60 20.45 -22.78
N GLU A 9 15.85 20.61 -21.70
CA GLU A 9 15.94 21.73 -20.76
C GLU A 9 16.60 21.27 -19.45
N MET A 10 17.53 22.08 -18.93
CA MET A 10 18.20 21.81 -17.65
C MET A 10 17.50 22.58 -16.54
N ILE A 11 16.94 21.87 -15.57
CA ILE A 11 16.29 22.46 -14.40
C ILE A 11 17.12 22.28 -13.13
N GLU A 12 16.97 23.20 -12.18
CA GLU A 12 17.61 23.06 -10.87
C GLU A 12 16.73 22.19 -9.96
N VAL A 13 17.28 21.08 -9.49
CA VAL A 13 16.61 20.12 -8.61
C VAL A 13 17.34 20.05 -7.28
N THR A 14 16.60 20.10 -6.17
CA THR A 14 17.14 19.89 -4.83
C THR A 14 17.12 18.40 -4.50
N ASN A 15 18.28 17.84 -4.13
CA ASN A 15 18.37 16.47 -3.63
C ASN A 15 17.83 16.37 -2.18
N ARG A 16 17.60 15.14 -1.69
CA ARG A 16 17.14 14.87 -0.33
C ARG A 16 18.01 15.51 0.77
N CYS A 17 19.31 15.73 0.51
CA CYS A 17 20.23 16.40 1.43
C CYS A 17 20.27 17.94 1.29
N GLY A 18 19.28 18.56 0.65
CA GLY A 18 19.21 20.02 0.46
C GLY A 18 20.16 20.62 -0.59
N ARG A 19 21.01 19.80 -1.22
CA ARG A 19 21.96 20.26 -2.25
C ARG A 19 21.24 20.49 -3.58
N LYS A 20 21.42 21.67 -4.16
CA LYS A 20 20.92 22.00 -5.50
C LYS A 20 21.84 21.41 -6.58
N ARG A 21 21.26 20.79 -7.61
CA ARG A 21 21.96 20.19 -8.75
C ARG A 21 21.16 20.47 -10.02
N LYS A 22 21.84 20.85 -11.10
CA LYS A 22 21.21 20.93 -12.42
C LYS A 22 21.02 19.52 -12.98
N LYS A 23 19.80 19.18 -13.39
CA LYS A 23 19.45 17.92 -14.04
C LYS A 23 18.55 18.21 -15.25
N PRO A 24 18.58 17.37 -16.30
CA PRO A 24 17.59 17.43 -17.34
C PRO A 24 16.17 17.33 -16.77
N LYS A 25 15.25 18.13 -17.30
CA LYS A 25 13.83 18.17 -16.92
C LYS A 25 13.18 16.79 -16.96
N GLU A 26 13.51 16.03 -17.99
CA GLU A 26 13.08 14.64 -18.18
C GLU A 26 13.39 13.77 -16.97
N ILE A 27 14.62 13.85 -16.44
CA ILE A 27 15.07 13.04 -15.31
C ILE A 27 14.32 13.45 -14.04
N ALA A 28 14.10 14.75 -13.85
CA ALA A 28 13.35 15.24 -12.70
C ALA A 28 11.88 14.77 -12.76
N ARG A 29 11.26 14.87 -13.93
CA ARG A 29 9.90 14.42 -14.19
C ARG A 29 9.76 12.92 -13.95
N TYR A 30 10.63 12.11 -14.56
CA TYR A 30 10.64 10.67 -14.37
C TYR A 30 10.71 10.28 -12.88
N ASN A 31 11.67 10.86 -12.15
CA ASN A 31 11.85 10.57 -10.72
C ASN A 31 10.63 10.96 -9.87
N SER A 32 9.88 11.99 -10.29
CA SER A 32 8.68 12.41 -9.56
C SER A 32 7.55 11.38 -9.66
N PHE A 33 7.41 10.70 -10.80
CA PHE A 33 6.35 9.70 -11.03
C PHE A 33 6.78 8.27 -10.69
N MET A 34 8.07 7.94 -10.76
CA MET A 34 8.55 6.57 -10.52
C MET A 34 8.37 6.09 -9.08
N SER A 35 8.37 7.00 -8.10
CA SER A 35 8.31 6.65 -6.67
C SER A 35 7.01 5.94 -6.23
N GLY A 36 5.95 5.94 -7.06
CA GLY A 36 4.68 5.33 -6.71
C GLY A 36 4.74 3.80 -6.57
N ILE A 37 5.42 3.13 -7.50
CA ILE A 37 5.52 1.66 -7.53
C ILE A 37 6.38 1.17 -6.36
N ASP A 38 7.55 1.80 -6.15
CA ASP A 38 8.48 1.46 -5.07
C ASP A 38 7.81 1.52 -3.69
N ARG A 39 6.93 2.51 -3.47
CA ARG A 39 6.19 2.63 -2.20
C ARG A 39 5.18 1.52 -2.01
N ALA A 40 4.48 1.10 -3.06
CA ALA A 40 3.55 -0.01 -2.99
C ALA A 40 4.29 -1.33 -2.73
N ASP A 41 5.40 -1.56 -3.43
CA ASP A 41 6.24 -2.75 -3.26
C ASP A 41 6.84 -2.82 -1.85
N GLN A 42 7.34 -1.69 -1.35
CA GLN A 42 7.83 -1.57 0.02
C GLN A 42 6.73 -1.91 1.05
N MET A 43 5.50 -1.42 0.83
CA MET A 43 4.38 -1.70 1.74
C MET A 43 3.97 -3.17 1.72
N ILE A 44 3.90 -3.78 0.53
CA ILE A 44 3.65 -5.21 0.38
C ILE A 44 4.75 -6.00 1.09
N SER A 45 6.01 -5.63 0.93
CA SER A 45 7.13 -6.31 1.58
C SER A 45 7.10 -6.24 3.11
N TYR A 46 6.63 -5.14 3.70
CA TYR A 46 6.56 -5.02 5.17
C TYR A 46 5.47 -5.88 5.80
N TYR A 47 4.38 -6.11 5.08
CA TYR A 47 3.23 -6.85 5.60
C TYR A 47 3.06 -8.24 4.98
N SER A 48 3.93 -8.63 4.05
CA SER A 48 3.88 -9.97 3.46
C SER A 48 4.11 -11.03 4.55
N CYS A 49 3.39 -12.14 4.45
CA CYS A 49 3.60 -13.31 5.29
C CYS A 49 4.23 -14.43 4.43
N PRO A 50 5.51 -14.32 4.03
CA PRO A 50 6.15 -15.35 3.24
C PRO A 50 6.31 -16.61 4.10
N ARG A 51 5.44 -17.61 3.89
CA ARG A 51 5.67 -18.94 4.44
C ARG A 51 6.73 -19.65 3.60
N LYS A 52 7.67 -20.35 4.24
CA LYS A 52 8.60 -21.23 3.53
C LYS A 52 7.79 -22.30 2.79
N THR A 53 7.77 -22.23 1.46
CA THR A 53 7.10 -23.24 0.61
C THR A 53 8.03 -23.67 -0.51
N ILE A 54 8.09 -24.97 -0.80
CA ILE A 54 8.89 -25.54 -1.89
C ILE A 54 8.27 -25.23 -3.26
N ARG A 55 6.94 -25.00 -3.31
CA ARG A 55 6.18 -24.84 -4.54
C ARG A 55 6.03 -23.37 -4.93
N TRP A 56 6.70 -22.95 -6.02
CA TRP A 56 6.76 -21.55 -6.47
C TRP A 56 5.39 -20.90 -6.71
N TYR A 57 4.40 -21.65 -7.21
CA TYR A 57 3.08 -21.10 -7.52
C TYR A 57 2.34 -20.61 -6.26
N LYS A 58 2.58 -21.22 -5.10
CA LYS A 58 1.98 -20.78 -3.82
C LYS A 58 2.49 -19.39 -3.44
N LYS A 59 3.78 -19.12 -3.68
CA LYS A 59 4.39 -17.81 -3.44
C LYS A 59 3.75 -16.73 -4.33
N VAL A 60 3.47 -17.05 -5.59
CA VAL A 60 2.80 -16.13 -6.52
C VAL A 60 1.38 -15.80 -6.05
N ILE A 61 0.59 -16.81 -5.65
CA ILE A 61 -0.78 -16.59 -5.16
C ILE A 61 -0.79 -15.70 -3.91
N PHE A 62 0.08 -15.97 -2.93
CA PHE A 62 0.16 -15.12 -1.73
C PHE A 62 0.56 -13.68 -2.05
N HIS A 63 1.49 -13.49 -2.98
CA HIS A 63 1.87 -12.15 -3.42
C HIS A 63 0.70 -11.44 -4.12
N MET A 64 -0.06 -12.13 -4.97
CA MET A 64 -1.26 -11.57 -5.59
C MET A 64 -2.30 -11.14 -4.55
N LEU A 65 -2.49 -11.91 -3.47
CA LEU A 65 -3.38 -11.55 -2.37
C LEU A 65 -2.88 -10.31 -1.61
N ASP A 66 -1.59 -10.21 -1.32
CA ASP A 66 -1.01 -9.04 -0.66
C ASP A 66 -1.18 -7.77 -1.53
N VAL A 67 -0.97 -7.88 -2.85
CA VAL A 67 -1.21 -6.79 -3.82
C VAL A 67 -2.68 -6.40 -3.86
N ALA A 68 -3.60 -7.37 -3.91
CA ALA A 68 -5.03 -7.12 -3.94
C ALA A 68 -5.50 -6.41 -2.66
N ALA A 69 -5.02 -6.83 -1.49
CA ALA A 69 -5.32 -6.19 -0.21
C ALA A 69 -4.83 -4.73 -0.16
N TRP A 70 -3.62 -4.46 -0.65
CA TRP A 70 -3.08 -3.09 -0.73
C TRP A 70 -3.90 -2.21 -1.68
N ASN A 71 -4.28 -2.73 -2.85
CA ASN A 71 -5.13 -2.01 -3.81
C ASN A 71 -6.53 -1.72 -3.25
N ALA A 72 -7.13 -2.68 -2.55
CA ALA A 72 -8.41 -2.50 -1.87
C ALA A 72 -8.31 -1.40 -0.78
N PHE A 73 -7.23 -1.39 0.00
CA PHE A 73 -6.97 -0.34 0.98
C PHE A 73 -6.81 1.04 0.33
N PHE A 74 -6.13 1.12 -0.82
CA PHE A 74 -5.99 2.37 -1.55
C PHE A 74 -7.35 2.93 -1.99
N LEU A 75 -8.25 2.07 -2.50
CA LEU A 75 -9.62 2.45 -2.85
C LEU A 75 -10.42 2.88 -1.61
N PHE A 76 -10.32 2.12 -0.51
CA PHE A 76 -10.95 2.47 0.76
C PHE A 76 -10.51 3.85 1.26
N LYS A 77 -9.21 4.16 1.20
CA LYS A 77 -8.68 5.46 1.56
C LYS A 77 -9.17 6.57 0.63
N LYS A 78 -9.30 6.29 -0.67
CA LYS A 78 -9.75 7.27 -1.68
C LYS A 78 -11.22 7.64 -1.52
N TYR A 79 -12.10 6.67 -1.26
CA TYR A 79 -13.55 6.89 -1.28
C TYR A 79 -14.21 6.94 0.10
N VAL A 80 -13.71 6.20 1.09
CA VAL A 80 -14.34 6.12 2.42
C VAL A 80 -13.73 7.14 3.38
N ILE A 81 -12.39 7.16 3.48
CA ILE A 81 -11.71 8.06 4.44
C ILE A 81 -11.80 9.53 4.00
N LYS A 82 -11.93 9.82 2.70
CA LYS A 82 -12.11 11.21 2.23
C LYS A 82 -13.38 11.86 2.82
N ASN A 83 -14.39 11.06 3.14
CA ASN A 83 -15.67 11.51 3.69
C ASN A 83 -15.76 11.31 5.23
N ASN A 84 -14.70 10.80 5.87
CA ASN A 84 -14.74 10.38 7.26
C ASN A 84 -13.53 10.96 8.04
N VAL A 85 -13.72 11.39 9.29
CA VAL A 85 -12.67 12.07 10.07
C VAL A 85 -11.57 11.09 10.53
N LYS A 86 -11.90 9.79 10.59
CA LYS A 86 -11.00 8.77 11.15
C LYS A 86 -9.99 8.29 10.10
N LYS A 87 -8.70 8.51 10.37
CA LYS A 87 -7.59 7.98 9.56
C LYS A 87 -7.36 6.52 9.92
N TYR A 88 -7.55 5.62 8.96
CA TYR A 88 -7.21 4.20 9.10
C TYR A 88 -5.80 3.92 8.57
N GLY A 89 -5.01 3.21 9.37
CA GLY A 89 -3.75 2.61 8.94
C GLY A 89 -3.99 1.30 8.18
N TYR A 90 -3.02 0.86 7.37
CA TYR A 90 -3.13 -0.40 6.63
C TYR A 90 -3.24 -1.62 7.55
N VAL A 91 -2.54 -1.61 8.69
CA VAL A 91 -2.59 -2.70 9.69
C VAL A 91 -4.00 -2.87 10.25
N GLU A 92 -4.64 -1.77 10.66
CA GLU A 92 -6.00 -1.79 11.20
C GLU A 92 -7.03 -2.23 10.15
N TYR A 93 -6.87 -1.75 8.90
CA TYR A 93 -7.68 -2.23 7.78
C TYR A 93 -7.53 -3.73 7.57
N ARG A 94 -6.30 -4.25 7.60
CA ARG A 94 -6.01 -5.67 7.42
C ARG A 94 -6.53 -6.53 8.57
N ASP A 95 -6.42 -6.07 9.81
CA ASP A 95 -6.97 -6.79 10.98
C ASP A 95 -8.49 -6.91 10.87
N ASN A 96 -9.18 -5.82 10.52
CA ASN A 96 -10.63 -5.84 10.27
C ASN A 96 -11.01 -6.77 9.11
N LEU A 97 -10.21 -6.78 8.04
CA LEU A 97 -10.41 -7.68 6.91
C LEU A 97 -10.28 -9.15 7.34
N ILE A 98 -9.26 -9.50 8.12
CA ILE A 98 -9.08 -10.85 8.67
C ILE A 98 -10.24 -11.24 9.59
N ARG A 99 -10.65 -10.35 10.48
CA ARG A 99 -11.81 -10.57 11.38
C ARG A 99 -13.09 -10.83 10.59
N SER A 100 -13.32 -10.07 9.52
CA SER A 100 -14.50 -10.24 8.66
C SER A 100 -14.52 -11.61 7.95
N PHE A 101 -13.36 -12.10 7.49
CA PHE A 101 -13.27 -13.40 6.84
C PHE A 101 -13.36 -14.58 7.80
N THR A 102 -12.87 -14.41 9.02
CA THR A 102 -12.80 -15.49 10.02
C THR A 102 -13.99 -15.53 10.97
N LYS A 103 -14.93 -14.57 10.89
CA LYS A 103 -16.07 -14.39 11.81
C LYS A 103 -15.69 -14.38 13.29
N LEU A 104 -14.42 -14.08 13.60
CA LEU A 104 -13.90 -14.11 14.97
C LEU A 104 -14.49 -12.99 15.87
N GLY A 105 -15.15 -12.00 15.27
CA GLY A 105 -15.87 -10.94 15.98
C GLY A 105 -17.30 -11.30 16.44
N ASP A 106 -17.91 -12.36 15.88
CA ASP A 106 -19.31 -12.70 16.19
C ASP A 106 -19.45 -13.61 17.42
N VAL A 107 -18.35 -14.22 17.90
CA VAL A 107 -18.36 -15.15 19.03
C VAL A 107 -18.34 -14.40 20.37
N VAL A 108 -17.60 -13.28 20.46
CA VAL A 108 -17.48 -12.52 21.72
C VAL A 108 -18.81 -11.85 22.13
N GLY A 109 -19.73 -11.61 21.18
CA GLY A 109 -21.04 -11.01 21.45
C GLY A 109 -22.16 -11.99 21.82
N LYS A 110 -21.95 -13.31 21.68
CA LYS A 110 -22.98 -14.33 21.98
C LYS A 110 -22.85 -14.95 23.37
N ASP A 111 -21.68 -14.87 23.99
CA ASP A 111 -21.42 -15.49 25.30
C ASP A 111 -21.63 -14.53 26.49
N LEU A 112 -22.09 -13.29 26.25
CA LEU A 112 -22.37 -12.29 27.29
C LEU A 112 -23.87 -11.94 27.45
N VAL A 113 -24.78 -12.63 26.74
CA VAL A 113 -26.23 -12.36 26.80
C VAL A 113 -27.03 -13.54 27.37
N SER A 114 -26.38 -14.63 27.80
CA SER A 114 -27.03 -15.85 28.30
C SER A 114 -26.87 -16.10 29.80
N VAL A 115 -26.34 -15.15 30.56
CA VAL A 115 -26.30 -15.20 32.03
C VAL A 115 -26.87 -13.90 32.54
N ASP A 116 -28.20 -13.78 32.50
CA ASP A 116 -29.06 -12.94 33.36
C ASP A 116 -30.47 -12.88 32.74
N ALA A 117 -31.25 -13.96 32.97
CA ALA A 117 -32.72 -13.97 32.98
C ALA A 117 -33.21 -15.29 33.60
#